data_AF-A0A352C7V5-F1
#
_entry.id   AF-A0A352C7V5-F1
#
_cell.length_a   1.000
_cell.length_b   1.000
_cell.length_c   1.000
_cell.angle_alpha   90.00
_cell.angle_beta   90.00
_cell.angle_gamma   90.00
#
_symmetry.space_group_name_H-M   'P 1'
#
loop_
_entity.id
_entity.type
_entity.pdbx_description
1 polymer ?
#
loop_
_entity_poly.entity_id
_entity_poly.type
_entity_poly.pdbx_seq_one_letter_code
_entity_poly.pdbx_strand_id
1 'polypeptide(L)'
;MKIIEKIIDESALEVPEILIGIELDKILYRMESDITQMGLKFEDYLKHLSKTKEDLRKEFRKDAEKKTKLALILNEIAKAEKIVADPEQVAKEVAAILEHYKDADPERARMHAENVLTNEKIFQFLESQ
;
A
#
# COMPACT_ATOMS: atom_id res chain seq x y z
N MET A 1 0.44 -17.36 1.27
CA MET A 1 -0.62 -16.47 1.82
C MET A 1 -1.13 -16.86 3.22
N LYS A 2 -1.31 -18.13 3.58
CA LYS A 2 -1.85 -18.54 4.91
C LYS A 2 -1.06 -18.01 6.12
N ILE A 3 0.27 -17.88 6.00
CA ILE A 3 1.15 -17.36 7.08
C ILE A 3 0.83 -15.90 7.39
N ILE A 4 0.62 -15.06 6.38
CA ILE A 4 0.32 -13.63 6.57
C ILE A 4 -1.03 -13.45 7.26
N GLU A 5 -2.05 -14.19 6.82
CA GLU A 5 -3.37 -14.14 7.45
C GLU A 5 -3.30 -14.56 8.90
N LYS A 6 -2.57 -15.64 9.20
CA LYS A 6 -2.34 -16.10 10.56
C LYS A 6 -1.62 -15.05 11.41
N ILE A 7 -0.57 -14.40 10.88
CA ILE A 7 0.14 -13.33 11.60
C ILE A 7 -0.81 -12.14 11.86
N ILE A 8 -1.64 -11.76 10.89
CA ILE A 8 -2.63 -10.70 11.07
C ILE A 8 -3.63 -11.07 12.18
N ASP A 9 -4.10 -12.31 12.21
CA ASP A 9 -5.09 -12.77 13.19
C ASP A 9 -4.50 -12.91 14.60
N GLU A 10 -3.25 -13.37 14.72
CA GLU A 10 -2.55 -13.54 16.00
C GLU A 10 -1.96 -12.22 16.54
N SER A 11 -1.79 -11.20 15.69
CA SER A 11 -1.27 -9.90 16.12
C SER A 11 -2.36 -9.07 16.81
N ALA A 12 -2.24 -8.89 18.12
CA ALA A 12 -2.99 -7.90 18.88
C ALA A 12 -2.43 -6.50 18.62
N LEU A 13 -2.90 -5.86 17.55
CA LEU A 13 -2.49 -4.51 17.15
C LEU A 13 -3.71 -3.60 17.04
N GLU A 14 -3.77 -2.58 17.89
CA GLU A 14 -4.70 -1.47 17.69
C GLU A 14 -4.12 -0.50 16.67
N VAL A 15 -4.83 -0.30 15.57
CA VAL A 15 -4.40 0.61 14.51
C VAL A 15 -4.94 2.02 14.78
N PRO A 16 -4.09 3.05 14.87
CA PRO A 16 -4.53 4.43 15.02
C PRO A 16 -5.47 4.87 13.88
N GLU A 17 -6.57 5.53 14.23
CA GLU A 17 -7.59 6.00 13.27
C GLU A 17 -7.01 6.86 12.15
N ILE A 18 -6.01 7.67 12.47
CA ILE A 18 -5.33 8.52 11.48
C ILE A 18 -4.64 7.69 10.39
N LEU A 19 -4.07 6.53 10.72
CA LEU A 19 -3.43 5.67 9.74
C LEU A 19 -4.46 4.97 8.86
N ILE A 20 -5.60 4.55 9.44
CA ILE A 20 -6.74 4.02 8.68
C ILE A 20 -7.26 5.08 7.70
N GLY A 21 -7.36 6.34 8.16
CA GLY A 21 -7.77 7.47 7.34
C GLY A 21 -6.85 7.71 6.14
N ILE A 22 -5.54 7.68 6.35
CA ILE A 22 -4.54 7.82 5.28
C ILE A 22 -4.66 6.68 4.27
N GLU A 23 -4.85 5.44 4.73
CA GLU A 23 -4.99 4.29 3.83
C GLU A 23 -6.31 4.34 3.04
N LEU A 24 -7.41 4.79 3.67
CA LEU A 24 -8.67 5.07 2.99
C LEU A 24 -8.50 6.10 1.88
N ASP A 25 -7.77 7.19 2.13
CA ASP A 25 -7.54 8.23 1.13
C ASP A 25 -6.75 7.68 -0.07
N LYS A 26 -5.75 6.82 0.18
CA LYS A 26 -5.00 6.15 -0.89
C LYS A 26 -5.87 5.20 -1.72
N ILE A 27 -6.73 4.41 -1.08
CA ILE A 27 -7.66 3.50 -1.77
C ILE A 27 -8.59 4.30 -2.69
N LEU A 28 -9.20 5.36 -2.16
CA LEU A 28 -10.13 6.19 -2.93
C LEU A 28 -9.43 6.97 -4.04
N TYR A 29 -8.22 7.50 -3.79
CA TYR A 29 -7.43 8.17 -4.82
C TYR A 29 -7.08 7.23 -5.98
N ARG A 30 -6.73 5.97 -5.68
CA ARG A 30 -6.46 4.97 -6.72
C ARG A 30 -7.72 4.69 -7.54
N MET A 31 -8.84 4.45 -6.87
CA MET A 31 -10.13 4.23 -7.53
C MET A 31 -10.52 5.42 -8.43
N GLU A 32 -10.35 6.64 -7.94
CA GLU A 32 -10.59 7.86 -8.70
C GLU A 32 -9.67 7.95 -9.92
N SER A 33 -8.37 7.71 -9.73
CA SER A 33 -7.38 7.66 -10.82
C SER A 33 -7.78 6.64 -11.90
N ASP A 34 -8.13 5.41 -11.52
CA ASP A 34 -8.51 4.35 -12.45
C ASP A 34 -9.77 4.76 -13.27
N ILE A 35 -10.76 5.37 -12.61
CA ILE A 35 -11.99 5.87 -13.25
C ILE A 35 -11.67 7.00 -14.24
N THR A 36 -10.81 7.94 -13.86
CA THR A 36 -10.42 9.04 -14.75
C THR A 36 -9.61 8.57 -15.94
N GLN A 37 -8.76 7.54 -15.77
CA GLN A 37 -8.02 6.91 -16.87
C GLN A 37 -8.95 6.21 -17.88
N MET A 38 -10.10 5.69 -17.42
CA MET A 38 -11.15 5.17 -18.32
C MET A 38 -11.95 6.28 -19.02
N GLY A 39 -11.63 7.56 -18.80
CA GLY A 39 -12.32 8.70 -19.41
C GLY A 39 -13.62 9.10 -18.71
N LEU A 40 -13.88 8.57 -17.52
CA LEU A 40 -15.08 8.86 -16.73
C LEU A 40 -14.78 9.92 -15.66
N LYS A 41 -15.79 10.70 -15.28
CA LYS A 41 -15.72 11.58 -14.11
C LYS A 41 -16.11 10.80 -12.86
N PHE A 42 -15.29 10.91 -11.81
CA PHE A 42 -15.52 10.21 -10.54
C PHE A 42 -16.89 10.53 -9.94
N GLU A 43 -17.30 11.80 -9.95
CA GLU A 43 -18.61 12.23 -9.44
C GLU A 43 -19.78 11.58 -10.18
N ASP A 44 -19.67 11.44 -11.51
CA ASP A 44 -20.73 10.83 -12.32
C ASP A 44 -20.78 9.31 -12.12
N TYR A 45 -19.63 8.68 -11.90
CA TYR A 45 -19.55 7.28 -11.48
C TYR A 45 -20.26 7.04 -10.14
N LEU A 46 -20.01 7.90 -9.14
CA LEU A 46 -20.69 7.83 -7.84
C LEU A 46 -22.20 8.02 -7.95
N LYS A 47 -22.66 8.97 -8.79
CA LYS A 47 -24.09 9.18 -9.07
C LYS A 47 -24.72 7.94 -9.68
N HIS A 48 -24.06 7.29 -10.65
CA HIS A 48 -24.56 6.05 -11.25
C HIS A 48 -24.72 4.93 -10.23
N LEU A 49 -23.78 4.84 -9.28
CA LEU A 49 -23.84 3.88 -8.17
C LEU A 49 -24.83 4.29 -7.06
N SER A 50 -25.40 5.49 -7.11
CA SER A 50 -26.19 6.08 -6.02
C SER A 50 -25.44 6.09 -4.68
N LYS A 51 -24.13 6.37 -4.72
CA LYS A 51 -23.25 6.41 -3.55
C LYS A 51 -22.59 7.77 -3.38
N THR A 52 -22.23 8.10 -2.16
CA THR A 52 -21.36 9.23 -1.83
C THR A 52 -19.93 8.75 -1.58
N LYS A 53 -18.97 9.69 -1.53
CA LYS A 53 -17.60 9.38 -1.11
C LYS A 53 -17.54 8.84 0.32
N GLU A 54 -18.43 9.30 1.20
CA GLU A 54 -18.54 8.79 2.58
C GLU A 54 -19.03 7.35 2.64
N ASP A 55 -19.95 6.96 1.76
CA ASP A 55 -20.41 5.57 1.67
C ASP A 55 -19.25 4.65 1.26
N LEU A 56 -18.45 5.06 0.27
CA LEU A 56 -17.25 4.32 -0.10
C LEU A 56 -16.23 4.25 1.05
N ARG A 57 -16.04 5.34 1.82
CA ARG A 57 -15.16 5.30 3.00
C ARG A 57 -15.62 4.25 4.00
N LYS A 58 -16.93 4.11 4.24
CA LYS A 58 -17.48 3.11 5.15
C LYS A 58 -17.27 1.70 4.60
N GLU A 59 -17.50 1.50 3.30
CA GLU A 59 -17.32 0.21 2.63
C GLU A 59 -15.86 -0.27 2.66
N PHE A 60 -14.91 0.61 2.32
CA PHE A 60 -13.49 0.27 2.28
C PHE A 60 -12.78 0.35 3.64
N ARG A 61 -13.49 0.73 4.72
CA ARG A 61 -12.88 0.90 6.05
C ARG A 61 -12.16 -0.35 6.54
N LYS A 62 -12.81 -1.52 6.42
CA LYS A 62 -12.23 -2.80 6.86
C LYS A 62 -10.99 -3.18 6.03
N ASP A 63 -11.01 -2.89 4.74
CA ASP A 63 -9.86 -3.15 3.86
C ASP A 63 -8.69 -2.22 4.19
N ALA A 64 -8.97 -0.93 4.45
CA ALA A 64 -7.97 0.03 4.89
C ALA A 64 -7.35 -0.36 6.24
N GLU A 65 -8.17 -0.80 7.20
CA GLU A 65 -7.71 -1.32 8.49
C GLU A 65 -6.80 -2.54 8.32
N LYS A 66 -7.22 -3.53 7.51
CA LYS A 66 -6.41 -4.73 7.22
C LYS A 66 -5.10 -4.38 6.54
N LYS A 67 -5.11 -3.49 5.54
CA LYS A 67 -3.90 -3.03 4.83
C LYS A 67 -2.96 -2.27 5.75
N THR A 68 -3.49 -1.39 6.61
CA THR A 68 -2.70 -0.63 7.57
C THR A 68 -2.06 -1.56 8.60
N LYS A 69 -2.83 -2.51 9.14
CA LYS A 69 -2.33 -3.54 10.06
C LYS A 69 -1.22 -4.36 9.42
N LEU A 70 -1.41 -4.83 8.18
CA LEU A 70 -0.39 -5.55 7.43
C LEU A 70 0.89 -4.72 7.26
N ALA A 71 0.77 -3.45 6.85
CA ALA A 71 1.93 -2.59 6.66
C ALA A 71 2.74 -2.41 7.96
N LEU A 72 2.06 -2.25 9.11
CA LEU A 72 2.71 -2.15 10.42
C LEU A 72 3.41 -3.47 10.79
N ILE A 73 2.75 -4.61 10.57
CA ILE A 73 3.33 -5.94 10.82
C ILE A 73 4.58 -6.16 9.96
N LEU A 74 4.52 -5.87 8.66
CA LEU A 74 5.67 -6.01 7.76
C LEU A 74 6.84 -5.13 8.20
N ASN A 75 6.57 -3.88 8.61
CA ASN A 75 7.60 -2.99 9.14
C ASN A 75 8.26 -3.55 10.41
N GLU A 76 7.50 -4.15 11.32
CA GLU A 76 8.06 -4.77 12.53
C GLU A 76 8.86 -6.04 12.20
N ILE A 77 8.42 -6.86 11.24
CA ILE A 77 9.19 -8.01 10.76
C ILE A 77 10.51 -7.56 10.13
N ALA A 78 10.50 -6.53 9.28
CA ALA A 78 11.73 -5.97 8.71
C ALA A 78 12.72 -5.55 9.80
N LYS A 79 12.26 -4.90 10.86
CA LYS A 79 13.11 -4.48 11.98
C LYS A 79 13.65 -5.67 12.78
N ALA A 80 12.78 -6.61 13.15
CA ALA A 80 13.13 -7.76 13.98
C ALA A 80 14.14 -8.66 13.28
N GLU A 81 13.89 -8.96 12.00
CA GLU A 81 14.71 -9.85 11.18
C GLU A 81 15.83 -9.11 10.43
N LYS A 82 15.92 -7.79 10.60
CA LYS A 82 16.89 -6.91 9.92
C LYS A 82 16.87 -7.06 8.39
N ILE A 83 15.67 -7.26 7.84
CA ILE A 83 15.45 -7.38 6.41
C ILE A 83 15.46 -5.98 5.82
N VAL A 84 16.39 -5.73 4.91
CA VAL A 84 16.53 -4.47 4.18
C VAL A 84 16.67 -4.73 2.68
N ALA A 85 16.11 -3.84 1.86
CA ALA A 85 16.32 -3.87 0.43
C ALA A 85 17.80 -3.77 0.07
N ASP A 86 18.20 -4.42 -1.03
CA ASP A 86 19.57 -4.32 -1.54
C ASP A 86 19.76 -2.94 -2.18
N PRO A 87 20.75 -2.13 -1.75
CA PRO A 87 20.99 -0.80 -2.31
C PRO A 87 21.17 -0.79 -3.83
N GLU A 88 21.78 -1.83 -4.41
CA GLU A 88 21.97 -1.92 -5.86
C GLU A 88 20.65 -2.14 -6.60
N GLN A 89 19.78 -2.99 -6.05
CA GLN A 89 18.43 -3.23 -6.59
C GLN A 89 17.56 -1.99 -6.44
N VAL A 90 17.64 -1.29 -5.31
CA VAL A 90 16.94 -0.01 -5.10
C VAL A 90 17.37 1.01 -6.13
N ALA A 91 18.68 1.18 -6.38
CA ALA A 91 19.17 2.13 -7.36
C ALA A 91 18.67 1.80 -8.78
N LYS A 92 18.64 0.52 -9.14
CA LYS A 92 18.11 0.04 -10.43
C LYS A 92 16.62 0.35 -10.58
N GLU A 93 15.83 0.07 -9.54
CA GLU A 93 14.39 0.31 -9.55
C GLU A 93 14.08 1.81 -9.63
N VAL A 94 14.80 2.65 -8.89
CA VAL A 94 14.68 4.11 -8.97
C VAL A 94 14.98 4.62 -10.38
N ALA A 95 16.03 4.10 -11.03
CA ALA A 95 16.34 4.47 -12.40
C ALA A 95 15.21 4.10 -13.37
N ALA A 96 14.61 2.90 -13.22
CA ALA A 96 13.48 2.47 -14.03
C ALA A 96 12.24 3.36 -13.82
N ILE A 97 11.94 3.72 -12.56
CA ILE A 97 10.83 4.62 -12.24
C ILE A 97 11.04 5.99 -12.91
N LEU A 98 12.23 6.58 -12.80
CA LEU A 98 12.53 7.90 -13.36
C LEU A 98 12.60 7.90 -14.89
N GLU A 99 12.88 6.75 -15.53
CA GLU A 99 12.81 6.60 -16.97
C GLU A 99 11.37 6.70 -17.50
N HIS A 100 10.43 6.05 -16.81
CA HIS A 100 9.01 6.07 -17.16
C HIS A 100 8.29 7.35 -16.68
N TYR A 101 8.69 7.89 -15.54
CA TYR A 101 8.08 9.04 -14.88
C TYR A 101 9.12 10.14 -14.65
N LYS A 102 9.47 10.86 -15.71
CA LYS A 102 10.56 11.86 -15.70
C LYS A 102 10.37 13.02 -14.71
N ASP A 103 9.11 13.33 -14.38
CA ASP A 103 8.76 14.41 -13.45
C ASP A 103 8.59 13.91 -11.99
N ALA A 104 8.84 12.62 -11.73
CA ALA A 104 8.75 12.07 -10.39
C ALA A 104 9.89 12.58 -9.49
N ASP A 105 9.57 12.84 -8.23
CA ASP A 105 10.55 13.20 -7.21
C ASP A 105 11.48 12.00 -6.91
N PRO A 106 12.81 12.14 -7.05
CA PRO A 106 13.74 11.02 -6.87
C PRO A 106 13.71 10.41 -5.47
N GLU A 107 13.46 11.22 -4.43
CA GLU A 107 13.41 10.74 -3.06
C GLU A 107 12.14 9.91 -2.83
N ARG A 108 11.01 10.34 -3.38
CA ARG A 108 9.78 9.56 -3.38
C ARG A 108 9.92 8.26 -4.16
N ALA A 109 10.62 8.28 -5.30
CA ALA A 109 10.91 7.08 -6.07
C ALA A 109 11.77 6.10 -5.26
N ARG A 110 12.80 6.59 -4.56
CA ARG A 110 13.65 5.79 -3.65
C ARG A 110 12.83 5.18 -2.52
N MET A 111 12.07 5.98 -1.78
CA MET A 111 11.23 5.48 -0.70
C MET A 111 10.24 4.42 -1.19
N HIS A 112 9.68 4.59 -2.39
CA HIS A 112 8.79 3.58 -2.99
C HIS A 112 9.54 2.28 -3.29
N ALA A 113 10.66 2.36 -4.00
CA ALA A 113 11.49 1.20 -4.35
C ALA A 113 11.97 0.43 -3.11
N GLU A 114 12.45 1.13 -2.09
CA GLU A 114 12.88 0.53 -0.82
C GLU A 114 11.74 -0.22 -0.14
N ASN A 115 10.56 0.38 -0.06
CA ASN A 115 9.39 -0.25 0.55
C ASN A 115 8.95 -1.50 -0.22
N VAL A 116 8.90 -1.44 -1.55
CA VAL A 116 8.49 -2.57 -2.40
C VAL A 116 9.48 -3.73 -2.25
N LEU A 117 10.77 -3.47 -2.46
CA LEU A 117 11.81 -4.50 -2.40
C LEU A 117 11.97 -5.10 -1.00
N THR A 118 11.80 -4.29 0.06
CA THR A 118 11.82 -4.80 1.43
C THR A 118 10.62 -5.72 1.69
N ASN A 119 9.42 -5.33 1.26
CA ASN A 119 8.23 -6.16 1.40
C ASN A 119 8.37 -7.48 0.63
N GLU A 120 8.92 -7.47 -0.58
CA GLU A 120 9.21 -8.70 -1.33
C GLU A 120 10.15 -9.65 -0.57
N LYS A 121 11.23 -9.12 0.01
CA LYS A 121 12.15 -9.91 0.84
C LYS A 121 11.47 -10.47 2.09
N ILE A 122 10.60 -9.70 2.74
CA ILE A 122 9.81 -10.20 3.88
C ILE A 122 8.93 -11.37 3.43
N PHE A 123 8.24 -11.25 2.29
CA PHE A 123 7.41 -12.34 1.78
C PHE A 123 8.24 -13.59 1.47
N GLN A 124 9.39 -13.45 0.83
CA GLN A 124 10.31 -14.57 0.58
C GLN A 124 10.79 -15.22 1.89
N PHE A 125 11.12 -14.41 2.90
CA PHE A 125 11.48 -14.91 4.23
C PHE A 125 10.34 -15.71 4.86
N LEU A 126 9.12 -15.17 4.86
CA LEU A 126 7.94 -15.84 5.43
C LEU A 126 7.55 -17.11 4.67
N GLU A 127 7.77 -17.18 3.36
CA GLU A 127 7.52 -18.38 2.54
C GLU A 127 8.56 -19.48 2.77
N SER A 128 9.72 -19.17 3.33
CA SER A 128 10.76 -20.15 3.66
C SER A 128 10.60 -20.81 5.05
N GLN A 129 9.59 -20.39 5.82
CA GLN A 129 9.28 -20.91 7.16
C GLN A 129 8.34 -22.12 7.13
#